data_AF-A0A976KAG4-F1
#
_entry.id   AF-A0A976KAG4-F1
#
_cell.length_a   1.000
_cell.length_b   1.000
_cell.length_c   1.000
_cell.angle_alpha   90.00
_cell.angle_beta   90.00
_cell.angle_gamma   90.00
#
_symmetry.space_group_name_H-M   'P 1'
#
loop_
_entity.id
_entity.type
_entity.pdbx_description
1 polymer ?
#
loop_
_entity_poly.entity_id
_entity_poly.type
_entity_poly.pdbx_seq_one_letter_code
_entity_poly.pdbx_strand_id
1 'polypeptide(L)'
;WCGPCRAELPSLERLYRERSGAPLTVVGVSIDRDRAALDSFLEELDITFPMFWDETGRVGADYRASSIPLTYIVDPAGRVVGFSRGARDWGQMEPLLDTLLAATADGPDESAVYAAGAVELPLDLDPPTAEVSLSDPTPTVGETFYLDVDLHWSGDLGEYIPQPPRVMTPEAVTRERVTASTTSREGRNVVSYRLELRADEVGSFALDPVELRYTPRLESSPIESRVSGPTVEVMPRTIAGLRPKTLVIGSLTALAAGLAVFGVISRRRAVGSEGESVSPYERLQSTFEDARALRLKGDGAGFLLALAELESELGPLDEEIESYWQQTAERVRYGGQVPPADELDRLQRRVERRLNELRPDPQVAAMEAVKLRRDQNS
;
A
#
# COMPACT_ATOMS: atom_id res chain seq x y z
N TRP A 1 1.50 -9.82 20.40
CA TRP A 1 1.83 -9.58 18.97
C TRP A 1 0.94 -8.51 18.34
N CYS A 2 -0.34 -8.42 18.72
CA CYS A 2 -1.23 -7.35 18.27
C CYS A 2 -0.83 -5.98 18.84
N GLY A 3 -0.23 -5.10 18.03
CA GLY A 3 0.14 -3.73 18.45
C GLY A 3 -1.05 -2.92 18.99
N PRO A 4 -2.15 -2.79 18.23
CA PRO A 4 -3.33 -2.06 18.68
C PRO A 4 -3.92 -2.58 20.01
N CYS A 5 -4.01 -3.89 20.19
CA CYS A 5 -4.52 -4.48 21.42
C CYS A 5 -3.67 -4.10 22.64
N ARG A 6 -2.32 -4.07 22.49
CA ARG A 6 -1.42 -3.61 23.57
C ARG A 6 -1.66 -2.15 23.95
N ALA A 7 -2.04 -1.31 22.99
CA ALA A 7 -2.33 0.10 23.25
C ALA A 7 -3.71 0.31 23.91
N GLU A 8 -4.71 -0.50 23.55
CA GLU A 8 -6.07 -0.38 24.08
C GLU A 8 -6.22 -0.92 25.50
N LEU A 9 -5.63 -2.09 25.81
CA LEU A 9 -5.85 -2.82 27.06
C LEU A 9 -5.63 -1.98 28.33
N PRO A 10 -4.61 -1.11 28.44
CA PRO A 10 -4.47 -0.21 29.59
C PRO A 10 -5.65 0.75 29.80
N SER A 11 -6.31 1.20 28.73
CA SER A 11 -7.50 2.06 28.85
C SER A 11 -8.72 1.28 29.35
N LEU A 12 -8.91 0.03 28.90
CA LEU A 12 -9.95 -0.86 29.40
C LEU A 12 -9.75 -1.23 30.86
N GLU A 13 -8.49 -1.49 31.26
CA GLU A 13 -8.14 -1.75 32.65
C GLU A 13 -8.44 -0.55 33.55
N ARG A 14 -8.11 0.67 33.10
CA ARG A 14 -8.45 1.90 33.79
C ARG A 14 -9.97 2.04 33.95
N LEU A 15 -10.73 1.90 32.87
CA LEU A 15 -12.21 1.94 32.89
C LEU A 15 -12.78 0.91 33.88
N TYR A 16 -12.29 -0.33 33.83
CA TYR A 16 -12.72 -1.40 34.73
C TYR A 16 -12.46 -1.06 36.21
N ARG A 17 -11.28 -0.52 36.53
CA ARG A 17 -10.93 -0.12 37.90
C ARG A 17 -11.74 1.08 38.38
N GLU A 18 -11.88 2.12 37.55
CA GLU A 18 -12.57 3.37 37.91
C GLU A 18 -14.08 3.16 38.07
N ARG A 19 -14.66 2.22 37.31
CA ARG A 19 -16.07 1.83 37.42
C ARG A 19 -16.31 0.65 38.37
N SER A 20 -15.33 0.30 39.21
CA SER A 20 -15.49 -0.72 40.25
C SER A 20 -16.61 -0.32 41.22
N GLY A 21 -17.73 -1.05 41.18
CA GLY A 21 -18.94 -0.77 41.96
C GLY A 21 -20.12 -0.16 41.16
N ALA A 22 -19.89 0.24 39.90
CA ALA A 22 -20.95 0.51 38.93
C ALA A 22 -21.41 -0.80 38.27
N PRO A 23 -22.60 -0.87 37.64
CA PRO A 23 -23.06 -2.05 36.90
C PRO A 23 -22.34 -2.19 35.54
N LEU A 24 -21.01 -2.16 35.54
CA LEU A 24 -20.15 -2.34 34.38
C LEU A 24 -19.14 -3.44 34.68
N THR A 25 -18.91 -4.32 33.70
CA THR A 25 -17.83 -5.29 33.73
C THR A 25 -17.14 -5.31 32.37
N VAL A 26 -15.84 -5.61 32.39
CA VAL A 26 -15.04 -5.81 31.17
C VAL A 26 -14.64 -7.27 31.13
N VAL A 27 -14.82 -7.92 29.99
CA VAL A 27 -14.40 -9.29 29.76
C VAL A 27 -13.55 -9.34 28.51
N GLY A 28 -12.31 -9.78 28.66
CA GLY A 28 -11.42 -10.02 27.54
C GLY A 28 -11.52 -11.45 27.04
N VAL A 29 -11.41 -11.63 25.73
CA VAL A 29 -11.26 -12.94 25.08
C VAL A 29 -10.01 -12.88 24.22
N SER A 30 -8.96 -13.59 24.64
CA SER A 30 -7.72 -13.73 23.89
C SER A 30 -7.84 -14.85 22.87
N ILE A 31 -7.38 -14.58 21.65
CA ILE A 31 -7.21 -15.54 20.55
C ILE A 31 -5.74 -15.95 20.36
N ASP A 32 -4.88 -15.68 21.36
CA ASP A 32 -3.45 -16.00 21.29
C ASP A 32 -3.24 -17.51 21.15
N ARG A 33 -2.19 -17.92 20.44
CA ARG A 33 -1.88 -19.37 20.28
C ARG A 33 -1.08 -19.94 21.45
N ASP A 34 -0.39 -19.08 22.20
CA ASP A 34 0.48 -19.47 23.29
C ASP A 34 -0.07 -18.91 24.61
N ARG A 35 -0.53 -19.82 25.47
CA ARG A 35 -1.09 -19.49 26.78
C ARG A 35 -0.06 -18.83 27.70
N ALA A 36 1.19 -19.31 27.70
CA ALA A 36 2.22 -18.78 28.58
C ALA A 36 2.57 -17.34 28.18
N ALA A 37 2.64 -17.07 26.87
CA ALA A 37 2.85 -15.71 26.35
C ALA A 37 1.69 -14.77 26.71
N LEU A 38 0.43 -15.26 26.66
CA LEU A 38 -0.73 -14.51 27.14
C LEU A 38 -0.61 -14.18 28.63
N ASP A 39 -0.36 -15.17 29.48
CA ASP A 39 -0.29 -14.96 30.93
C ASP A 39 0.81 -13.96 31.30
N SER A 40 2.02 -14.09 30.73
CA SER A 40 3.10 -13.11 30.93
C SER A 40 2.75 -11.71 30.44
N PHE A 41 2.00 -11.61 29.34
CA PHE A 41 1.58 -10.32 28.78
C PHE A 41 0.52 -9.61 29.66
N LEU A 42 -0.41 -10.36 30.24
CA LEU A 42 -1.39 -9.81 31.18
C LEU A 42 -0.72 -9.32 32.47
N GLU A 43 0.30 -10.05 32.95
CA GLU A 43 1.13 -9.62 34.08
C GLU A 43 1.94 -8.36 33.74
N GLU A 44 2.56 -8.27 32.56
CA GLU A 44 3.32 -7.09 32.11
C GLU A 44 2.47 -5.82 32.09
N LEU A 45 1.19 -5.93 31.71
CA LEU A 45 0.26 -4.80 31.62
C LEU A 45 -0.60 -4.59 32.87
N ASP A 46 -0.39 -5.37 33.94
CA ASP A 46 -1.20 -5.34 35.16
C ASP A 46 -2.72 -5.46 34.89
N ILE A 47 -3.13 -6.34 33.97
CA ILE A 47 -4.55 -6.53 33.62
C ILE A 47 -5.26 -7.35 34.70
N THR A 48 -6.38 -6.82 35.23
CA THR A 48 -7.11 -7.45 36.35
C THR A 48 -8.57 -7.78 36.04
N PHE A 49 -9.14 -7.27 34.95
CA PHE A 49 -10.46 -7.73 34.51
C PHE A 49 -10.42 -9.19 34.00
N PRO A 50 -11.55 -9.94 34.08
CA PRO A 50 -11.60 -11.32 33.62
C PRO A 50 -11.14 -11.51 32.16
N MET A 51 -10.14 -12.36 31.97
CA MET A 51 -9.59 -12.71 30.65
C MET A 51 -9.81 -14.20 30.37
N PHE A 52 -10.47 -14.52 29.27
CA PHE A 52 -10.67 -15.88 28.78
C PHE A 52 -9.75 -16.17 27.60
N TRP A 53 -9.37 -17.43 27.43
CA TRP A 53 -8.52 -17.88 26.33
C TRP A 53 -9.35 -18.76 25.38
N ASP A 54 -9.55 -18.28 24.16
CA ASP A 54 -10.24 -19.00 23.09
C ASP A 54 -9.25 -19.87 22.29
N GLU A 55 -8.80 -20.96 22.93
CA GLU A 55 -7.86 -21.92 22.35
C GLU A 55 -8.32 -22.47 20.99
N THR A 56 -9.63 -22.60 20.79
CA THR A 56 -10.22 -23.20 19.59
C THR A 56 -10.54 -22.19 18.48
N GLY A 57 -10.51 -20.89 18.76
CA GLY A 57 -10.97 -19.83 17.87
C GLY A 57 -12.49 -19.80 17.64
N ARG A 58 -13.26 -20.61 18.39
CA ARG A 58 -14.71 -20.73 18.22
C ARG A 58 -15.43 -19.47 18.66
N VAL A 59 -15.03 -18.86 19.77
CA VAL A 59 -15.65 -17.63 20.28
C VAL A 59 -15.38 -16.49 19.30
N GLY A 60 -14.15 -16.36 18.81
CA GLY A 60 -13.80 -15.39 17.77
C GLY A 60 -14.65 -15.56 16.51
N ALA A 61 -14.88 -16.80 16.07
CA ALA A 61 -15.74 -17.09 14.92
C ALA A 61 -17.22 -16.74 15.16
N ASP A 62 -17.77 -17.15 16.31
CA ASP A 62 -19.17 -16.90 16.69
C ASP A 62 -19.46 -15.39 16.78
N TYR A 63 -18.48 -14.61 17.27
CA TYR A 63 -18.54 -13.14 17.32
C TYR A 63 -18.04 -12.44 16.06
N ARG A 64 -17.73 -13.18 14.98
CA ARG A 64 -17.26 -12.63 13.70
C ARG A 64 -16.06 -11.68 13.85
N ALA A 65 -15.11 -12.03 14.70
CA ALA A 65 -13.88 -11.29 14.94
C ALA A 65 -12.89 -11.45 13.77
N SER A 66 -13.19 -10.82 12.62
CA SER A 66 -12.32 -10.81 11.44
C SER A 66 -11.14 -9.83 11.56
N SER A 67 -11.15 -8.97 12.59
CA SER A 67 -10.10 -8.00 12.92
C SER A 67 -10.00 -7.86 14.43
N ILE A 68 -8.81 -7.53 14.94
CA ILE A 68 -8.59 -7.24 16.35
C ILE A 68 -7.91 -5.87 16.56
N PRO A 69 -8.17 -5.20 17.70
CA PRO A 69 -9.19 -5.57 18.69
C PRO A 69 -10.61 -5.35 18.18
N LEU A 70 -11.57 -6.08 18.75
CA LEU A 70 -12.99 -5.96 18.50
C LEU A 70 -13.70 -5.99 19.85
N THR A 71 -14.36 -4.88 20.18
CA THR A 71 -15.05 -4.73 21.46
C THR A 71 -16.55 -4.59 21.22
N TYR A 72 -17.34 -5.37 21.95
CA TYR A 72 -18.80 -5.27 21.97
C TYR A 72 -19.26 -4.63 23.27
N ILE A 73 -20.20 -3.69 23.18
CA ILE A 73 -20.91 -3.16 24.34
C ILE A 73 -22.21 -3.92 24.46
N VAL A 74 -22.39 -4.57 25.61
CA VAL A 74 -23.55 -5.41 25.90
C VAL A 74 -24.31 -4.80 27.08
N ASP A 75 -25.63 -4.66 26.92
CA ASP A 75 -26.49 -4.14 27.97
C ASP A 75 -26.86 -5.22 29.02
N PRO A 76 -27.50 -4.85 30.15
CA PRO A 76 -27.89 -5.82 31.18
C PRO A 76 -28.89 -6.89 30.73
N ALA A 77 -29.59 -6.69 29.60
CA ALA A 77 -30.48 -7.69 29.01
C ALA A 77 -29.74 -8.66 28.07
N GLY A 78 -28.42 -8.50 27.90
CA GLY A 78 -27.58 -9.34 27.05
C GLY A 78 -27.60 -8.93 25.57
N ARG A 79 -28.06 -7.71 25.25
CA ARG A 79 -28.14 -7.20 23.87
C ARG A 79 -26.88 -6.41 23.51
N VAL A 80 -26.37 -6.60 22.30
CA VAL A 80 -25.28 -5.76 21.76
C VAL A 80 -25.86 -4.41 21.36
N VAL A 81 -25.42 -3.34 22.03
CA VAL A 81 -25.88 -1.96 21.80
C VAL A 81 -24.86 -1.10 21.06
N GLY A 82 -23.63 -1.59 20.93
CA GLY A 82 -22.58 -0.97 20.14
C GLY A 82 -21.40 -1.90 19.96
N PHE A 83 -20.52 -1.56 19.02
CA PHE A 83 -19.25 -2.26 18.86
C PHE A 83 -18.16 -1.31 18.37
N SER A 84 -16.91 -1.69 18.57
CA SER A 84 -15.74 -0.98 18.07
C SER A 84 -14.79 -1.97 17.42
N ARG A 85 -14.37 -1.68 16.18
CA ARG A 85 -13.22 -2.34 15.54
C ARG A 85 -12.00 -1.46 15.69
N GLY A 86 -10.87 -2.08 16.00
CA GLY A 86 -9.62 -1.39 16.31
C GLY A 86 -9.61 -0.76 17.70
N ALA A 87 -8.45 -0.28 18.08
CA ALA A 87 -8.21 0.17 19.45
C ALA A 87 -8.89 1.51 19.74
N ARG A 88 -9.35 1.70 20.97
CA ARG A 88 -9.91 2.96 21.48
C ARG A 88 -9.26 3.35 22.81
N ASP A 89 -9.33 4.64 23.14
CA ASP A 89 -9.15 5.08 24.53
C ASP A 89 -10.51 5.11 25.22
N TRP A 90 -10.81 4.04 25.95
CA TRP A 90 -12.10 3.86 26.61
C TRP A 90 -12.38 4.87 27.72
N GLY A 91 -11.36 5.60 28.20
CA GLY A 91 -11.56 6.70 29.15
C GLY A 91 -12.26 7.92 28.51
N GLN A 92 -12.04 8.18 27.23
CA GLN A 92 -12.72 9.28 26.51
C GLN A 92 -14.14 8.90 26.08
N MET A 93 -14.47 7.61 26.11
CA MET A 93 -15.77 7.08 25.65
C MET A 93 -16.81 6.99 26.77
N GLU A 94 -16.47 7.37 28.00
CA GLU A 94 -17.38 7.31 29.15
C GLU A 94 -18.75 7.97 28.92
N PRO A 95 -18.85 9.20 28.36
CA PRO A 95 -20.16 9.81 28.12
C PRO A 95 -21.03 9.03 27.13
N LEU A 96 -20.38 8.42 26.13
CA LEU A 96 -21.04 7.58 25.13
C LEU A 96 -21.48 6.25 25.74
N LEU A 97 -20.63 5.63 26.57
CA LEU A 97 -20.97 4.43 27.34
C LEU A 97 -22.18 4.69 28.24
N ASP A 98 -22.18 5.80 28.98
CA ASP A 98 -23.29 6.18 29.86
C ASP A 98 -24.59 6.41 29.08
N THR A 99 -24.48 7.02 27.89
CA THR A 99 -25.64 7.21 26.98
C THR A 99 -26.19 5.89 26.46
N LEU A 100 -25.31 5.00 25.99
CA LEU A 100 -25.71 3.70 25.44
C LEU A 100 -26.32 2.80 26.52
N LEU A 101 -25.76 2.81 27.72
CA LEU A 101 -26.30 2.06 28.86
C LEU A 101 -27.63 2.66 29.35
N ALA A 102 -27.77 3.99 29.38
CA ALA A 102 -29.01 4.65 29.83
C ALA A 102 -30.18 4.47 28.84
N ALA A 103 -29.93 4.50 27.53
CA ALA A 103 -30.96 4.34 26.50
C ALA A 103 -31.68 2.97 26.55
N THR A 104 -31.07 1.97 27.20
CA THR A 104 -31.63 0.62 27.34
C THR A 104 -32.61 0.46 28.50
N ALA A 105 -32.65 1.44 29.42
CA ALA A 105 -33.52 1.42 30.59
C ALA A 105 -35.02 1.64 30.24
N ASP A 106 -35.31 2.29 29.11
CA ASP A 106 -36.69 2.58 28.66
C ASP A 106 -37.18 1.67 27.51
N GLY A 107 -36.36 0.71 27.07
CA GLY A 107 -36.73 -0.42 26.20
C GLY A 107 -37.25 -0.10 24.79
N PRO A 108 -36.59 -0.59 23.73
CA PRO A 108 -37.25 -0.70 22.43
C PRO A 108 -37.29 -2.12 21.85
N ASP A 109 -38.34 -2.29 21.02
CA ASP A 109 -38.75 -3.39 20.15
C ASP A 109 -37.59 -4.27 19.61
N GLU A 110 -37.63 -5.57 19.92
CA GLU A 110 -36.66 -6.59 19.47
C GLU A 110 -36.49 -6.61 17.94
N SER A 111 -37.49 -6.19 17.17
CA SER A 111 -37.42 -6.13 15.71
C SER A 111 -36.58 -4.96 15.19
N ALA A 112 -36.40 -3.89 15.97
CA ALA A 112 -35.55 -2.76 15.61
C ALA A 112 -34.07 -3.02 15.94
N VAL A 113 -33.76 -3.84 16.95
CA VAL A 113 -32.37 -4.12 17.38
C VAL A 113 -31.59 -4.95 16.34
N TYR A 114 -32.26 -5.92 15.69
CA TYR A 114 -31.67 -6.66 14.57
C TYR A 114 -31.70 -5.88 13.25
N ALA A 115 -32.61 -4.92 13.09
CA ALA A 115 -32.75 -4.12 11.88
C ALA A 115 -31.90 -2.83 11.88
N ALA A 116 -31.56 -2.28 13.05
CA ALA A 116 -30.76 -1.06 13.19
C ALA A 116 -29.25 -1.33 13.09
N GLY A 117 -28.81 -2.57 13.30
CA GLY A 117 -27.39 -2.90 13.41
C GLY A 117 -26.80 -2.31 14.71
N ALA A 118 -25.89 -3.04 15.35
CA ALA A 118 -25.10 -2.43 16.41
C ALA A 118 -24.41 -1.17 15.85
N VAL A 119 -24.41 -0.07 16.60
CA VAL A 119 -23.76 1.17 16.16
C VAL A 119 -22.26 0.97 16.28
N GLU A 120 -21.52 1.11 15.18
CA GLU A 120 -20.06 1.18 15.22
C GLU A 120 -19.66 2.50 15.86
N LEU A 121 -18.89 2.43 16.94
CA LEU A 121 -18.48 3.62 17.68
C LEU A 121 -17.47 4.41 16.83
N PRO A 122 -17.66 5.74 16.68
CA PRO A 122 -16.78 6.54 15.85
C PRO A 122 -15.35 6.48 16.37
N LEU A 123 -14.41 6.41 15.45
CA LEU A 123 -13.01 6.71 15.73
C LEU A 123 -12.89 8.21 16.01
N ASP A 124 -12.30 8.57 17.15
CA ASP A 124 -12.02 9.96 17.52
C ASP A 124 -10.79 10.45 16.75
N LEU A 125 -10.91 10.49 15.41
CA LEU A 125 -9.83 10.78 14.48
C LEU A 125 -10.29 11.83 13.47
N ASP A 126 -9.55 12.94 13.38
CA ASP A 126 -9.79 13.98 12.39
C ASP A 126 -9.38 13.48 10.99
N PRO A 127 -10.30 13.39 10.01
CA PRO A 127 -9.94 13.04 8.65
C PRO A 127 -9.07 14.15 8.02
N PRO A 128 -8.10 13.81 7.16
CA PRO A 128 -7.33 14.81 6.45
C PRO A 128 -8.22 15.55 5.42
N THR A 129 -7.92 16.82 5.22
CA THR A 129 -8.41 17.57 4.05
C THR A 129 -7.42 17.41 2.90
N ALA A 130 -7.90 17.35 1.65
CA ALA A 130 -7.02 17.24 0.48
C ALA A 130 -7.15 18.42 -0.47
N GLU A 131 -6.03 18.86 -1.01
CA GLU A 131 -5.94 19.75 -2.17
C GLU A 131 -5.40 18.95 -3.35
N VAL A 132 -6.04 19.06 -4.51
CA VAL A 132 -5.67 18.32 -5.73
C VAL A 132 -5.43 19.32 -6.85
N SER A 133 -4.27 19.25 -7.50
CA SER A 133 -3.89 20.18 -8.57
C SER A 133 -3.10 19.49 -9.69
N LEU A 134 -3.12 20.10 -10.88
CA LEU A 134 -2.32 19.68 -12.03
C LEU A 134 -1.13 20.61 -12.20
N SER A 135 0.05 20.04 -12.45
CA SER A 135 1.24 20.85 -12.79
C SER A 135 1.10 21.56 -14.14
N ASP A 136 0.41 20.90 -15.08
CA ASP A 136 0.05 21.42 -16.40
C ASP A 136 -1.37 20.94 -16.74
N PRO A 137 -2.36 21.85 -16.83
CA PRO A 137 -3.73 21.48 -17.18
C PRO A 137 -3.91 21.18 -18.67
N THR A 138 -2.94 21.53 -19.53
CA THR A 138 -3.03 21.41 -20.99
C THR A 138 -1.81 20.73 -21.63
N PRO A 139 -1.43 19.53 -21.18
CA PRO A 139 -0.23 18.86 -21.69
C PRO A 139 -0.40 18.44 -23.15
N THR A 140 0.70 18.35 -23.89
CA THR A 140 0.65 17.80 -25.24
C THR A 140 0.57 16.28 -25.20
N VAL A 141 -0.13 15.66 -26.15
CA VAL A 141 -0.19 14.19 -26.27
C VAL A 141 1.21 13.55 -26.27
N GLY A 142 1.36 12.54 -25.42
CA GLY A 142 2.60 11.82 -25.17
C GLY A 142 3.61 12.54 -24.27
N GLU A 143 3.33 13.75 -23.78
CA GLU A 143 4.13 14.41 -22.73
C GLU A 143 3.68 13.97 -21.34
N THR A 144 4.65 13.93 -20.43
CA THR A 144 4.42 13.63 -19.01
C THR A 144 3.90 14.88 -18.30
N PHE A 145 2.85 14.72 -17.50
CA PHE A 145 2.32 15.75 -16.62
C PHE A 145 2.10 15.17 -15.22
N TYR A 146 1.88 16.04 -14.23
CA TYR A 146 1.79 15.62 -12.84
C TYR A 146 0.46 16.01 -12.22
N LEU A 147 -0.09 15.09 -11.43
CA LEU A 147 -1.17 15.34 -10.50
C LEU A 147 -0.60 15.36 -9.10
N ASP A 148 -0.72 16.51 -8.43
CA ASP A 148 -0.28 16.72 -7.06
C ASP A 148 -1.50 16.59 -6.13
N VAL A 149 -1.37 15.75 -5.10
CA VAL A 149 -2.38 15.51 -4.06
C VAL A 149 -1.75 15.80 -2.70
N ASP A 150 -2.14 16.93 -2.11
CA ASP A 150 -1.64 17.39 -0.83
C ASP A 150 -2.66 17.09 0.27
N LEU A 151 -2.29 16.20 1.18
CA LEU A 151 -3.10 15.83 2.34
C LEU A 151 -2.67 16.64 3.55
N HIS A 152 -3.61 17.39 4.14
CA HIS A 152 -3.39 18.21 5.33
C HIS A 152 -4.07 17.58 6.55
N TRP A 153 -3.28 17.34 7.61
CA TRP A 153 -3.79 16.90 8.91
C TRP A 153 -3.84 18.07 9.91
N SER A 154 -4.92 18.14 10.68
CA SER A 154 -5.06 19.01 11.86
C SER A 154 -4.34 18.47 13.09
N GLY A 155 -4.12 17.15 13.17
CA GLY A 155 -3.53 16.46 14.32
C GLY A 155 -2.12 15.90 14.09
N ASP A 156 -1.72 14.97 14.96
CA ASP A 156 -0.43 14.29 14.87
C ASP A 156 -0.44 13.25 13.74
N LEU A 157 0.30 13.54 12.65
CA LEU A 157 0.48 12.60 11.54
C LEU A 157 1.10 11.27 12.01
N GLY A 158 1.82 11.27 13.13
CA GLY A 158 2.37 10.08 13.77
C GLY A 158 1.32 9.02 14.11
N GLU A 159 0.05 9.39 14.25
CA GLU A 159 -1.05 8.45 14.52
C GLU A 159 -1.59 7.76 13.26
N TYR A 160 -1.14 8.18 12.08
CA TYR A 160 -1.65 7.71 10.80
C TYR A 160 -0.54 7.12 9.93
N ILE A 161 -0.92 6.21 9.06
CA ILE A 161 -0.12 5.68 7.98
C ILE A 161 -0.80 6.14 6.68
N PRO A 162 -0.38 7.28 6.11
CA PRO A 162 -0.93 7.78 4.86
C PRO A 162 -0.46 6.87 3.71
N GLN A 163 -1.37 6.55 2.80
CA GLN A 163 -1.10 5.67 1.66
C GLN A 163 -1.26 6.46 0.35
N PRO A 164 -0.56 6.06 -0.73
CA PRO A 164 -0.74 6.68 -2.04
C PRO A 164 -2.22 6.71 -2.46
N PRO A 165 -2.73 7.87 -2.91
CA PRO A 165 -4.11 7.98 -3.34
C PRO A 165 -4.34 7.13 -4.59
N ARG A 166 -5.57 6.62 -4.72
CA ARG A 166 -6.01 5.97 -5.95
C ARG A 166 -6.75 7.01 -6.77
N VAL A 167 -6.27 7.20 -8.00
CA VAL A 167 -6.90 8.11 -8.96
C VAL A 167 -7.49 7.26 -10.05
N MET A 168 -8.79 7.41 -10.30
CA MET A 168 -9.41 6.76 -11.44
C MET A 168 -8.97 7.48 -12.72
N THR A 169 -8.20 6.78 -13.54
CA THR A 169 -7.71 7.31 -14.83
C THR A 169 -8.48 6.65 -15.97
N PRO A 170 -8.91 7.40 -17.00
CA PRO A 170 -9.42 6.82 -18.24
C PRO A 170 -8.35 5.97 -18.94
N GLU A 171 -8.75 5.04 -19.81
CA GLU A 171 -7.84 4.13 -20.53
C GLU A 171 -6.73 4.86 -21.31
N ALA A 172 -7.02 6.06 -21.82
CA ALA A 172 -6.08 6.90 -22.55
C ALA A 172 -5.01 7.58 -21.67
N VAL A 173 -5.12 7.51 -20.35
CA VAL A 173 -4.20 8.13 -19.38
C VAL A 173 -3.51 7.05 -18.57
N THR A 174 -2.20 6.90 -18.74
CA THR A 174 -1.38 5.92 -18.03
C THR A 174 -0.69 6.59 -16.84
N ARG A 175 -0.67 5.89 -15.70
CA ARG A 175 0.13 6.28 -14.53
C ARG A 175 1.48 5.57 -14.56
N GLU A 176 2.56 6.34 -14.59
CA GLU A 176 3.92 5.80 -14.73
C GLU A 176 4.64 5.67 -13.38
N ARG A 177 4.42 6.62 -12.47
CA ARG A 177 5.12 6.65 -11.16
C ARG A 177 4.30 7.38 -10.10
N VAL A 178 4.56 7.07 -8.84
CA VAL A 178 4.10 7.86 -7.70
C VAL A 178 5.26 8.15 -6.78
N THR A 179 5.44 9.41 -6.40
CA THR A 179 6.42 9.84 -5.39
C THR A 179 5.68 10.48 -4.22
N ALA A 180 6.20 10.29 -3.01
CA ALA A 180 5.64 10.88 -1.80
C ALA A 180 6.70 11.71 -1.08
N SER A 181 6.28 12.82 -0.50
CA SER A 181 7.11 13.63 0.39
C SER A 181 6.29 14.15 1.56
N THR A 182 6.90 14.24 2.72
CA THR A 182 6.24 14.76 3.93
C THR A 182 6.92 16.05 4.35
N THR A 183 6.13 17.11 4.56
CA THR A 183 6.61 18.37 5.12
C THR A 183 5.78 18.72 6.35
N SER A 184 6.45 19.14 7.42
CA SER A 184 5.79 19.66 8.62
C SER A 184 6.14 21.14 8.76
N ARG A 185 5.12 22.01 8.86
CA ARG A 185 5.31 23.45 9.03
C ARG A 185 4.27 24.01 10.00
N GLU A 186 4.73 24.65 11.07
CA GLU A 186 3.86 25.31 12.07
C GLU A 186 2.78 24.38 12.68
N GLY A 187 3.12 23.10 12.90
CA GLY A 187 2.19 22.12 13.49
C GLY A 187 1.15 21.55 12.52
N ARG A 188 1.17 21.97 11.25
CA ARG A 188 0.37 21.35 10.18
C ARG A 188 1.26 20.37 9.41
N ASN A 189 0.82 19.12 9.39
CA ASN A 189 1.50 18.06 8.67
C ASN A 189 0.90 17.94 7.27
N VAL A 190 1.74 18.03 6.24
CA VAL A 190 1.35 17.88 4.85
C VAL A 190 2.06 16.68 4.25
N VAL A 191 1.28 15.75 3.69
CA VAL A 191 1.80 14.63 2.90
C VAL A 191 1.43 14.89 1.45
N SER A 192 2.45 15.12 0.64
CA SER A 192 2.30 15.44 -0.78
C SER A 192 2.60 14.19 -1.60
N TYR A 193 1.63 13.78 -2.42
CA TYR A 193 1.81 12.76 -3.43
C TYR A 193 1.86 13.41 -4.81
N ARG A 194 2.91 13.10 -5.56
CA ARG A 194 3.04 13.49 -6.97
C ARG A 194 2.91 12.26 -7.84
N LEU A 195 1.87 12.23 -8.66
CA LEU A 195 1.60 11.16 -9.62
C LEU A 195 2.06 11.60 -11.00
N GLU A 196 2.92 10.80 -11.61
CA GLU A 196 3.43 10.99 -12.97
C GLU A 196 2.49 10.32 -13.96
N LEU A 197 1.88 11.11 -14.84
CA LEU A 197 0.84 10.70 -15.78
C LEU A 197 1.27 11.00 -17.21
N ARG A 198 0.79 10.18 -18.16
CA ARG A 198 0.98 10.38 -19.59
C ARG A 198 -0.30 10.06 -20.33
N ALA A 199 -0.71 10.95 -21.23
CA ALA A 199 -1.88 10.74 -22.07
C ALA A 199 -1.46 10.36 -23.50
N ASP A 200 -2.03 9.28 -24.02
CA ASP A 200 -1.73 8.78 -25.38
C ASP A 200 -2.70 9.27 -26.44
N GLU A 201 -3.80 9.91 -26.02
CA GLU A 201 -4.82 10.46 -26.91
C GLU A 201 -5.07 11.94 -26.63
N VAL A 202 -5.52 12.66 -27.65
CA VAL A 202 -5.97 14.06 -27.55
C VAL A 202 -7.41 14.06 -27.05
N GLY A 203 -7.71 14.86 -26.02
CA GLY A 203 -9.05 14.91 -25.46
C GLY A 203 -9.11 15.51 -24.05
N SER A 204 -10.32 15.53 -23.52
CA SER A 204 -10.62 15.97 -22.15
C SER A 204 -10.82 14.74 -21.28
N PHE A 205 -10.01 14.61 -20.22
CA PHE A 205 -9.99 13.42 -19.36
C PHE A 205 -10.19 13.81 -17.90
N ALA A 206 -11.26 13.30 -17.28
CA ALA A 206 -11.50 13.46 -15.85
C ALA A 206 -10.61 12.50 -15.05
N LEU A 207 -9.88 13.03 -14.07
CA LEU A 207 -9.06 12.26 -13.13
C LEU A 207 -9.82 12.10 -11.80
N ASP A 208 -11.04 11.57 -11.87
CA ASP A 208 -12.05 11.61 -10.81
C ASP A 208 -12.72 10.24 -10.63
N PRO A 209 -12.96 9.75 -9.39
CA PRO A 209 -12.59 10.39 -8.12
C PRO A 209 -11.12 10.17 -7.74
N VAL A 210 -10.61 11.06 -6.87
CA VAL A 210 -9.38 10.82 -6.13
C VAL A 210 -9.75 10.20 -4.79
N GLU A 211 -9.45 8.91 -4.62
CA GLU A 211 -9.67 8.17 -3.39
C GLU A 211 -8.44 8.29 -2.49
N LEU A 212 -8.61 8.94 -1.35
CA LEU A 212 -7.61 9.08 -0.30
C LEU A 212 -7.65 7.85 0.59
N ARG A 213 -6.48 7.36 1.00
CA ARG A 213 -6.36 6.18 1.85
C ARG A 213 -5.37 6.46 2.97
N TYR A 214 -5.81 6.25 4.21
CA TYR A 214 -4.96 6.38 5.38
C TYR A 214 -5.40 5.38 6.44
N THR A 215 -4.43 4.74 7.09
CA THR A 215 -4.71 3.76 8.14
C THR A 215 -4.28 4.34 9.47
N PRO A 216 -5.19 4.57 10.43
CA PRO A 216 -4.79 4.87 11.80
C PRO A 216 -3.89 3.75 12.33
N ARG A 217 -2.82 4.06 13.07
CA ARG A 217 -1.88 3.05 13.58
C ARG A 217 -2.51 2.03 14.53
N LEU A 218 -3.61 2.43 15.14
CA LEU A 218 -4.43 1.64 16.05
C LEU A 218 -5.52 0.84 15.34
N GLU A 219 -5.59 0.94 14.02
CA GLU A 219 -6.55 0.25 13.16
C GLU A 219 -5.87 -0.79 12.27
N SER A 220 -6.65 -1.80 11.88
CA SER A 220 -6.20 -2.86 10.98
C SER A 220 -6.64 -2.64 9.54
N SER A 221 -7.59 -1.73 9.30
CA SER A 221 -8.14 -1.43 7.97
C SER A 221 -7.97 0.04 7.61
N PRO A 222 -7.70 0.36 6.33
CA PRO A 222 -7.59 1.73 5.88
C PRO A 222 -8.96 2.42 5.88
N ILE A 223 -8.96 3.69 6.26
CA ILE A 223 -10.08 4.60 6.03
C ILE A 223 -9.94 5.13 4.61
N GLU A 224 -11.04 5.07 3.85
CA GLU A 224 -11.12 5.56 2.48
C GLU A 224 -12.06 6.77 2.41
N SER A 225 -11.59 7.86 1.82
CA SER A 225 -12.41 9.04 1.53
C SER A 225 -12.22 9.48 0.09
N ARG A 226 -13.17 10.26 -0.44
CA ARG A 226 -13.13 10.71 -1.84
C ARG A 226 -13.15 12.22 -1.90
N VAL A 227 -12.36 12.76 -2.82
CA VAL A 227 -12.38 14.18 -3.19
C VAL A 227 -12.47 14.31 -4.71
N SER A 228 -13.01 15.43 -5.16
CA SER A 228 -13.12 15.74 -6.58
C SER A 228 -11.75 15.88 -7.23
N GLY A 229 -11.58 15.17 -8.34
CA GLY A 229 -10.41 15.28 -9.20
C GLY A 229 -10.55 16.36 -10.28
N PRO A 230 -9.43 16.85 -10.84
CA PRO A 230 -9.44 17.79 -11.95
C PRO A 230 -9.71 17.09 -13.29
N THR A 231 -10.00 17.90 -14.30
CA THR A 231 -10.01 17.46 -15.71
C THR A 231 -8.78 17.99 -16.41
N VAL A 232 -8.09 17.14 -17.18
CA VAL A 232 -6.93 17.52 -17.99
C VAL A 232 -7.33 17.60 -19.46
N GLU A 233 -6.88 18.65 -20.15
CA GLU A 233 -7.19 18.91 -21.55
C GLU A 233 -5.95 18.64 -22.42
N VAL A 234 -5.84 17.46 -22.99
CA VAL A 234 -4.65 17.02 -23.72
C VAL A 234 -4.66 17.57 -25.14
N MET A 235 -3.62 18.33 -25.49
CA MET A 235 -3.51 19.03 -26.76
C MET A 235 -2.77 18.20 -27.84
N PRO A 236 -3.07 18.39 -29.13
CA PRO A 236 -2.32 17.74 -30.20
C PRO A 236 -0.89 18.28 -30.30
N ARG A 237 0.07 17.42 -30.71
CA ARG A 237 1.44 17.86 -31.03
C ARG A 237 1.42 18.85 -32.18
N THR A 238 1.71 20.11 -31.88
CA THR A 238 1.88 21.14 -32.91
C THR A 238 3.27 20.98 -33.51
N ILE A 239 3.38 20.57 -34.78
CA ILE A 239 4.65 20.61 -35.50
C ILE A 239 5.00 22.09 -35.72
N ALA A 240 5.85 22.66 -34.87
CA ALA A 240 6.37 23.99 -35.05
C ALA A 240 7.12 24.09 -36.39
N GLY A 241 6.51 24.70 -37.41
CA GLY A 241 7.16 24.84 -38.72
C GLY A 241 6.31 25.25 -39.93
N LEU A 242 4.98 25.22 -39.87
CA LEU A 242 4.13 25.68 -40.99
C LEU A 242 3.42 26.99 -40.64
N ARG A 243 3.96 28.10 -41.16
CA ARG A 243 3.24 29.38 -41.20
C ARG A 243 1.90 29.16 -41.92
N PRO A 244 0.75 29.60 -41.37
CA PRO A 244 -0.52 29.48 -42.07
C PRO A 244 -0.57 30.55 -43.16
N LYS A 245 -0.15 30.22 -44.38
CA LYS A 245 -0.58 30.98 -45.56
C LYS A 245 -1.92 30.41 -46.00
N THR A 246 -2.99 31.12 -45.62
CA THR A 246 -4.23 31.30 -46.39
C THR A 246 -4.61 30.12 -47.28
N LEU A 247 -5.38 29.20 -46.71
CA LEU A 247 -6.09 28.17 -47.46
C LEU A 247 -7.37 28.79 -48.04
N VAL A 248 -7.25 29.41 -49.22
CA VAL A 248 -8.39 29.72 -50.09
C VAL A 248 -8.48 28.61 -51.14
N ILE A 249 -9.67 28.05 -51.22
CA ILE A 249 -10.16 27.00 -52.10
C ILE A 249 -9.74 27.23 -53.56
N GLY A 250 -9.26 26.18 -54.22
CA GLY A 250 -9.04 26.14 -55.66
C GLY A 250 -8.74 24.73 -56.12
N SER A 251 -9.75 24.10 -56.72
CA SER A 251 -9.76 22.77 -57.33
C SER A 251 -8.79 22.61 -58.50
N LEU A 252 -8.64 21.34 -58.93
CA LEU A 252 -8.09 20.84 -60.20
C LEU A 252 -6.55 20.71 -60.31
N THR A 253 -6.04 19.48 -60.12
CA THR A 253 -5.76 18.56 -61.24
C THR A 253 -5.26 17.23 -60.70
N ALA A 254 -5.98 16.16 -61.01
CA ALA A 254 -5.44 14.82 -61.05
C ALA A 254 -4.55 14.69 -62.30
N LEU A 255 -3.27 14.36 -62.13
CA LEU A 255 -2.59 13.22 -62.78
C LEU A 255 -1.06 13.35 -62.63
N ALA A 256 -0.45 12.19 -62.42
CA ALA A 256 0.92 11.85 -62.85
C ALA A 256 2.09 12.49 -62.10
N ALA A 257 2.53 11.82 -61.03
CA ALA A 257 3.92 11.34 -60.92
C ALA A 257 4.02 10.32 -59.77
N GLY A 258 3.52 9.11 -60.03
CA GLY A 258 4.05 7.94 -59.35
C GLY A 258 5.48 7.67 -59.84
N LEU A 259 6.32 7.21 -58.91
CA LEU A 259 7.71 6.75 -59.04
C LEU A 259 8.83 7.80 -58.83
N ALA A 260 9.77 7.38 -57.97
CA ALA A 260 11.00 8.05 -57.49
C ALA A 260 10.72 9.18 -56.49
N VAL A 261 10.61 8.94 -55.17
CA VAL A 261 11.76 8.71 -54.26
C VAL A 261 11.36 7.76 -53.11
N PHE A 262 11.25 6.45 -53.37
CA PHE A 262 11.18 5.40 -52.33
C PHE A 262 12.41 4.47 -52.37
N GLY A 263 13.50 4.95 -52.97
CA GLY A 263 14.80 4.29 -52.94
C GLY A 263 15.86 5.33 -52.63
N VAL A 264 16.28 5.40 -51.35
CA VAL A 264 17.61 5.83 -50.88
C VAL A 264 17.72 5.88 -49.33
N ILE A 265 16.65 5.69 -48.54
CA ILE A 265 16.78 5.57 -47.06
C ILE A 265 16.13 4.30 -46.51
N SER A 266 16.53 3.14 -47.02
CA SER A 266 16.29 1.83 -46.37
C SER A 266 17.48 0.87 -46.46
N ARG A 267 18.69 1.39 -46.68
CA ARG A 267 19.95 0.65 -46.53
C ARG A 267 20.98 1.43 -45.72
N ARG A 268 20.67 1.64 -44.43
CA ARG A 268 21.59 1.24 -43.36
C ARG A 268 20.84 0.27 -42.47
N ARG A 269 20.78 -0.96 -42.97
CA ARG A 269 20.56 -2.15 -42.18
C ARG A 269 21.62 -2.16 -41.09
N ALA A 270 21.20 -2.47 -39.88
CA ALA A 270 21.87 -3.42 -39.01
C ALA A 270 23.40 -3.28 -38.98
N VAL A 271 23.87 -2.36 -38.14
CA VAL A 271 24.98 -2.75 -37.26
C VAL A 271 24.29 -3.37 -36.06
N GLY A 272 24.23 -4.70 -36.05
CA GLY A 272 23.88 -5.43 -34.84
C GLY A 272 24.92 -5.08 -33.79
N SER A 273 24.48 -4.46 -32.70
CA SER A 273 25.14 -4.70 -31.43
C SER A 273 24.72 -6.10 -31.01
N GLU A 274 25.59 -7.08 -31.26
CA GLU A 274 25.64 -8.30 -30.46
C GLU A 274 25.87 -7.87 -29.01
N GLY A 275 24.78 -7.57 -28.31
CA GLY A 275 24.74 -7.57 -26.87
C GLY A 275 24.64 -9.03 -26.46
N GLU A 276 25.76 -9.58 -26.01
CA GLU A 276 25.88 -10.83 -25.29
C GLU A 276 24.63 -11.09 -24.45
N SER A 277 23.87 -12.14 -24.74
CA SER A 277 22.65 -12.47 -24.00
C SER A 277 23.06 -12.98 -22.62
N VAL A 278 23.27 -12.05 -21.68
CA VAL A 278 23.60 -12.35 -20.28
C VAL A 278 22.55 -13.33 -19.75
N SER A 279 23.00 -14.47 -19.25
CA SER A 279 22.11 -15.50 -18.72
C SER A 279 21.22 -14.92 -17.62
N PRO A 280 19.94 -15.34 -17.50
CA PRO A 280 19.09 -14.91 -16.38
C PRO A 280 19.76 -15.09 -15.01
N TYR A 281 20.55 -16.15 -14.84
CA TYR A 281 21.37 -16.37 -13.64
C TYR A 281 22.42 -15.28 -13.44
N GLU A 282 23.15 -14.90 -14.49
CA GLU A 282 24.23 -13.89 -14.39
C GLU A 282 23.68 -12.49 -14.07
N ARG A 283 22.52 -12.12 -14.62
CA ARG A 283 21.84 -10.87 -14.25
C ARG A 283 21.42 -10.87 -12.77
N LEU A 284 20.72 -11.91 -12.34
CA LEU A 284 20.23 -12.01 -10.96
C LEU A 284 21.38 -12.10 -9.95
N GLN A 285 22.46 -12.80 -10.31
CA GLN A 285 23.68 -12.86 -9.50
C GLN A 285 24.36 -11.50 -9.38
N SER A 286 24.43 -10.71 -10.46
CA SER A 286 24.95 -9.34 -10.42
C SER A 286 24.13 -8.46 -9.48
N THR A 287 22.80 -8.48 -9.62
CA THR A 287 21.89 -7.73 -8.75
C THR A 287 22.03 -8.15 -7.27
N PHE A 288 22.26 -9.43 -6.99
CA PHE A 288 22.51 -9.91 -5.63
C PHE A 288 23.83 -9.41 -5.02
N GLU A 289 24.91 -9.34 -5.80
CA GLU A 289 26.18 -8.78 -5.33
C GLU A 289 26.07 -7.25 -5.10
N ASP A 290 25.33 -6.54 -5.94
CA ASP A 290 25.02 -5.12 -5.73
C ASP A 290 24.24 -4.90 -4.42
N ALA A 291 23.26 -5.78 -4.13
CA ALA A 291 22.55 -5.77 -2.85
C ALA A 291 23.53 -5.97 -1.68
N ARG A 292 24.42 -6.97 -1.74
CA ARG A 292 25.42 -7.21 -0.68
C ARG A 292 26.35 -6.01 -0.45
N ALA A 293 26.67 -5.27 -1.51
CA ALA A 293 27.47 -4.04 -1.39
C ALA A 293 26.74 -2.94 -0.59
N LEU A 294 25.41 -2.84 -0.68
CA LEU A 294 24.61 -1.92 0.14
C LEU A 294 24.72 -2.27 1.62
N ARG A 295 24.63 -3.56 1.95
CA ARG A 295 24.80 -4.06 3.32
C ARG A 295 26.17 -3.71 3.90
N LEU A 296 27.25 -3.89 3.12
CA LEU A 296 28.61 -3.55 3.56
C LEU A 296 28.80 -2.05 3.80
N LYS A 297 28.03 -1.20 3.12
CA LYS A 297 28.00 0.26 3.32
C LYS A 297 27.13 0.70 4.49
N GLY A 298 26.47 -0.24 5.18
CA GLY A 298 25.55 0.06 6.29
C GLY A 298 24.14 0.44 5.84
N ASP A 299 23.81 0.32 4.56
CA ASP A 299 22.49 0.60 4.02
C ASP A 299 21.59 -0.64 4.11
N GLY A 300 21.06 -0.90 5.31
CA GLY A 300 20.16 -2.03 5.57
C GLY A 300 18.81 -1.91 4.86
N ALA A 301 18.34 -0.69 4.63
CA ALA A 301 17.08 -0.44 3.94
C ALA A 301 17.21 -0.76 2.44
N GLY A 302 18.22 -0.18 1.78
CA GLY A 302 18.53 -0.50 0.38
C GLY A 302 18.82 -1.99 0.18
N PHE A 303 19.52 -2.63 1.12
CA PHE A 303 19.77 -4.06 1.09
C PHE A 303 18.48 -4.89 1.13
N LEU A 304 17.55 -4.61 2.05
CA LEU A 304 16.27 -5.30 2.14
C LEU A 304 15.47 -5.13 0.85
N LEU A 305 15.36 -3.91 0.33
CA LEU A 305 14.58 -3.62 -0.88
C LEU A 305 15.13 -4.41 -2.08
N ALA A 306 16.45 -4.47 -2.22
CA ALA A 306 17.08 -5.23 -3.29
C ALA A 306 16.85 -6.74 -3.14
N LEU A 307 16.86 -7.29 -1.92
CA LEU A 307 16.56 -8.70 -1.68
C LEU A 307 15.09 -9.06 -1.94
N ALA A 308 14.15 -8.18 -1.59
CA ALA A 308 12.73 -8.40 -1.83
C ALA A 308 12.40 -8.37 -3.34
N GLU A 309 13.03 -7.46 -4.10
CA GLU A 309 12.92 -7.42 -5.56
C GLU A 309 13.47 -8.71 -6.19
N LEU A 310 14.65 -9.15 -5.75
CA LEU A 310 15.24 -10.42 -6.18
C LEU A 310 14.36 -11.62 -5.88
N GLU A 311 13.69 -11.66 -4.73
CA GLU A 311 12.76 -12.73 -4.39
C GLU A 311 11.55 -12.77 -5.34
N SER A 312 11.00 -11.60 -5.67
CA SER A 312 9.90 -11.44 -6.65
C SER A 312 10.32 -11.94 -8.04
N GLU A 313 11.51 -11.56 -8.52
CA GLU A 313 12.03 -12.02 -9.81
C GLU A 313 12.30 -13.53 -9.84
N LEU A 314 12.72 -14.12 -8.72
CA LEU A 314 12.91 -15.56 -8.59
C LEU A 314 11.56 -16.32 -8.58
N GLY A 315 10.44 -15.63 -8.32
CA GLY A 315 9.08 -16.18 -8.23
C GLY A 315 8.83 -16.98 -6.94
N PRO A 316 7.62 -16.99 -6.35
CA PRO A 316 7.39 -17.53 -5.00
C PRO A 316 7.57 -19.05 -4.88
N LEU A 317 8.15 -19.48 -3.75
CA LEU A 317 8.04 -20.86 -3.25
C LEU A 317 6.91 -21.03 -2.23
N ASP A 318 6.55 -19.93 -1.54
CA ASP A 318 5.57 -19.85 -0.47
C ASP A 318 4.98 -18.42 -0.49
N GLU A 319 3.69 -18.32 -0.81
CA GLU A 319 2.97 -17.05 -0.97
C GLU A 319 2.90 -16.23 0.34
N GLU A 320 2.85 -16.89 1.50
CA GLU A 320 2.74 -16.22 2.79
C GLU A 320 4.06 -15.52 3.15
N ILE A 321 5.18 -16.16 2.83
CA ILE A 321 6.51 -15.62 3.12
C ILE A 321 6.90 -14.53 2.12
N GLU A 322 6.56 -14.68 0.84
CA GLU A 322 6.71 -13.59 -0.14
C GLU A 322 5.91 -12.36 0.30
N SER A 323 4.64 -12.56 0.66
CA SER A 323 3.78 -11.48 1.15
C SER A 323 4.37 -10.76 2.36
N TYR A 324 4.97 -11.50 3.30
CA TYR A 324 5.66 -10.93 4.46
C TYR A 324 6.82 -10.01 4.05
N TRP A 325 7.72 -10.47 3.17
CA TRP A 325 8.88 -9.70 2.77
C TRP A 325 8.53 -8.53 1.87
N GLN A 326 7.54 -8.68 0.99
CA GLN A 326 7.02 -7.58 0.18
C GLN A 326 6.38 -6.49 1.04
N GLN A 327 5.55 -6.86 2.03
CA GLN A 327 4.98 -5.90 2.97
C GLN A 327 6.05 -5.23 3.84
N THR A 328 7.08 -5.97 4.24
CA THR A 328 8.18 -5.45 5.05
C THR A 328 9.07 -4.51 4.23
N ALA A 329 9.37 -4.85 2.97
CA ALA A 329 10.06 -3.99 2.03
C ALA A 329 9.27 -2.70 1.77
N GLU A 330 7.96 -2.81 1.57
CA GLU A 330 7.07 -1.67 1.38
C GLU A 330 7.05 -0.75 2.61
N ARG A 331 6.97 -1.32 3.82
CA ARG A 331 7.11 -0.55 5.07
C ARG A 331 8.43 0.22 5.14
N VAL A 332 9.55 -0.43 4.82
CA VAL A 332 10.89 0.18 4.87
C VAL A 332 11.06 1.25 3.79
N ARG A 333 10.50 1.03 2.59
CA ARG A 333 10.45 2.01 1.49
C ARG A 333 9.80 3.33 1.94
N TYR A 334 8.84 3.28 2.85
CA TYR A 334 8.13 4.43 3.40
C TYR A 334 8.57 4.83 4.82
N GLY A 335 9.83 4.58 5.18
CA GLY A 335 10.43 5.07 6.42
C GLY A 335 10.14 4.20 7.66
N GLY A 336 9.58 3.00 7.47
CA GLY A 336 9.46 1.98 8.50
C GLY A 336 10.83 1.45 8.96
N GLN A 337 10.86 0.86 10.16
CA GLN A 337 12.08 0.28 10.71
C GLN A 337 12.58 -0.89 9.86
N VAL A 338 13.88 -0.87 9.56
CA VAL A 338 14.59 -2.00 8.94
C VAL A 338 14.56 -3.19 9.91
N PRO A 339 14.22 -4.40 9.44
CA PRO A 339 14.26 -5.61 10.26
C PRO A 339 15.62 -5.82 10.92
N PRO A 340 15.66 -6.50 12.08
CA PRO A 340 16.91 -6.82 12.75
C PRO A 340 17.80 -7.70 11.86
N ALA A 341 19.12 -7.62 12.09
CA ALA A 341 20.12 -8.18 11.20
C ALA A 341 19.98 -9.71 10.99
N ASP A 342 19.50 -10.44 11.99
CA ASP A 342 19.27 -11.89 11.92
C ASP A 342 18.13 -12.26 10.96
N GLU A 343 17.15 -11.38 10.80
CA GLU A 343 16.04 -11.55 9.87
C GLU A 343 16.50 -11.28 8.43
N LEU A 344 17.26 -10.20 8.23
CA LEU A 344 17.90 -9.89 6.95
C LEU A 344 18.85 -11.01 6.51
N ASP A 345 19.57 -11.63 7.45
CA ASP A 345 20.41 -12.79 7.18
C ASP A 345 19.62 -14.02 6.72
N ARG A 346 18.42 -14.22 7.27
CA ARG A 346 17.52 -15.31 6.86
C ARG A 346 17.03 -15.09 5.43
N LEU A 347 16.62 -13.87 5.09
CA LEU A 347 16.22 -13.51 3.72
C LEU A 347 17.39 -13.66 2.74
N GLN A 348 18.57 -13.14 3.09
CA GLN A 348 19.77 -13.24 2.26
C GLN A 348 20.12 -14.70 1.94
N ARG A 349 20.23 -15.57 2.97
CA ARG A 349 20.52 -17.00 2.77
C ARG A 349 19.48 -17.70 1.91
N ARG A 350 18.23 -17.29 2.02
CA ARG A 350 17.14 -17.81 1.18
C ARG A 350 17.36 -17.43 -0.28
N VAL A 351 17.52 -16.14 -0.59
CA VAL A 351 17.76 -15.65 -1.96
C VAL A 351 19.01 -16.30 -2.55
N GLU A 352 20.10 -16.38 -1.78
CA GLU A 352 21.36 -17.01 -2.19
C GLU A 352 21.20 -18.49 -2.55
N ARG A 353 20.48 -19.26 -1.71
CA ARG A 353 20.18 -20.68 -2.01
C ARG A 353 19.42 -20.82 -3.33
N ARG A 354 18.45 -19.94 -3.56
CA ARG A 354 17.61 -19.97 -4.77
C ARG A 354 18.35 -19.55 -6.03
N LEU A 355 19.22 -18.56 -5.93
CA LEU A 355 20.13 -18.20 -7.03
C LEU A 355 21.03 -19.39 -7.40
N ASN A 356 21.52 -20.12 -6.39
CA ASN A 356 22.34 -21.31 -6.62
C ASN A 356 21.58 -22.46 -7.30
N GLU A 357 20.26 -22.57 -7.12
CA GLU A 357 19.43 -23.56 -7.84
C GLU A 357 19.33 -23.23 -9.35
N LEU A 358 19.42 -21.95 -9.73
CA LEU A 358 19.43 -21.49 -11.12
C LEU A 358 20.81 -21.54 -11.78
N ARG A 359 21.85 -21.92 -11.02
CA ARG A 359 23.22 -21.95 -11.52
C ARG A 359 23.34 -23.02 -12.63
N PRO A 360 23.79 -22.65 -13.85
CA PRO A 360 23.91 -23.61 -14.94
C PRO A 360 24.92 -24.72 -14.61
N ASP A 361 24.61 -25.95 -15.04
CA ASP A 361 25.48 -27.11 -14.87
C ASP A 361 26.83 -26.86 -15.57
N PRO A 362 27.97 -26.94 -14.84
CA PRO A 362 29.30 -26.73 -15.42
C PRO A 362 29.58 -27.60 -16.65
N GLN A 363 29.04 -28.83 -16.71
CA GLN A 363 29.24 -29.75 -17.83
C GLN A 363 28.40 -29.36 -19.05
N VAL A 364 27.18 -28.86 -18.85
CA VAL A 364 26.30 -28.41 -19.94
C VAL A 364 26.81 -27.09 -20.53
N ALA A 365 27.21 -26.14 -19.69
CA ALA A 365 27.80 -24.88 -20.13
C ALA A 365 29.11 -25.07 -20.93
N ALA A 366 29.96 -26.02 -20.52
CA ALA A 366 31.16 -26.39 -21.27
C ALA A 366 30.84 -27.02 -22.64
N MET A 367 29.77 -27.82 -22.72
CA MET A 367 29.37 -28.51 -23.95
C MET A 367 28.72 -27.55 -24.96
N GLU A 368 27.93 -26.58 -24.49
CA GLU A 368 27.38 -25.49 -25.32
C GLU A 368 28.46 -24.54 -25.83
N ALA A 369 29.44 -24.19 -24.99
CA ALA A 369 30.59 -23.39 -25.42
C ALA A 369 31.43 -24.09 -26.50
N VAL A 370 31.57 -25.41 -26.44
CA VAL A 370 32.22 -26.21 -27.50
C VAL A 370 31.39 -26.23 -28.78
N LYS A 371 30.06 -26.28 -28.68
CA LYS A 371 29.14 -26.29 -29.83
C LYS A 371 29.13 -24.95 -30.56
N LEU A 372 29.05 -23.84 -29.82
CA LEU A 372 29.15 -22.47 -30.37
C LEU A 372 30.47 -22.22 -31.09
N ARG A 373 31.60 -22.71 -30.56
CA ARG A 373 32.91 -22.63 -31.23
C ARG A 373 33.01 -23.48 -32.50
N ARG A 374 32.21 -24.55 -32.60
CA ARG A 374 32.16 -25.40 -33.79
C ARG A 374 31.32 -24.76 -34.89
N ASP A 375 30.19 -24.15 -34.51
CA ASP A 375 29.27 -23.47 -35.44
C ASP A 375 29.85 -22.14 -35.96
N GLN A 376 30.76 -21.49 -35.23
CA GLN A 376 31.50 -20.31 -35.70
C GLN A 376 32.70 -20.64 -36.62
N ASN A 377 33.15 -21.89 -36.63
CA ASN A 377 34.28 -22.37 -37.45
C ASN A 377 33.84 -23.24 -38.66
N SER A 378 32.54 -23.43 -38.86
CA SER A 378 31.92 -24.08 -40.02
C SER A 378 31.24 -23.04 -40.90
#